data_AF-A0A261WKB9-F1
#
_entry.id   AF-A0A261WKB9-F1
#
_cell.length_a   1.000
_cell.length_b   1.000
_cell.length_c   1.000
_cell.angle_alpha   90.00
_cell.angle_beta   90.00
_cell.angle_gamma   90.00
#
_symmetry.space_group_name_H-M   'P 1'
#
loop_
_entity.id
_entity.type
_entity.pdbx_description
1 polymer ?
#
loop_
_entity_poly.entity_id
_entity_poly.type
_entity_poly.pdbx_seq_one_letter_code
_entity_poly.pdbx_strand_id
1 'polypeptide(L)'
;MQSRDAQARDEDGDPIYRKNPHPKQAYRITMTIENAPGPFGFVDGATFYQMSDHQQCTPIEPIAGVWSKQKEDSVPAVFKKIDETTYVAT
;
A
#
# COMPACT_ATOMS: atom_id res chain seq x y z
N MET A 1 -0.66 -24.07 20.88
CA MET A 1 0.04 -22.90 21.43
C MET A 1 0.38 -21.98 20.26
N GLN A 2 -0.41 -20.93 20.01
CA GLN A 2 -0.06 -19.94 19.00
C GLN A 2 0.81 -18.88 19.68
N SER A 3 2.09 -18.89 19.35
CA SER A 3 3.02 -17.81 19.72
C SER A 3 2.50 -16.52 19.10
N ARG A 4 1.98 -15.62 19.94
CA ARG A 4 1.71 -14.24 19.53
C ARG A 4 3.07 -13.56 19.38
N ASP A 5 3.47 -13.31 18.14
CA ASP A 5 4.56 -12.37 17.88
C ASP A 5 4.20 -11.06 18.58
N ALA A 6 4.91 -10.72 19.66
CA ALA A 6 4.69 -9.48 20.38
C ALA A 6 5.12 -8.34 19.45
N GLN A 7 4.15 -7.63 18.89
CA GLN A 7 4.40 -6.50 18.01
C GLN A 7 5.27 -5.47 18.75
N ALA A 8 6.43 -5.16 18.16
CA ALA A 8 7.37 -4.21 18.73
C ALA A 8 6.69 -2.84 18.91
N ARG A 9 7.03 -2.13 19.98
CA ARG A 9 6.50 -0.80 20.32
C ARG A 9 7.65 0.21 20.39
N ASP A 10 7.38 1.46 20.01
CA ASP A 10 8.33 2.57 20.17
C ASP A 10 8.37 3.07 21.63
N GLU A 11 9.14 4.14 21.86
CA GLU A 11 9.33 4.73 23.19
C GLU A 11 8.03 5.27 23.81
N ASP A 12 7.06 5.63 22.97
CA ASP A 12 5.74 6.12 23.37
C ASP A 12 4.72 4.97 23.56
N GLY A 13 5.15 3.72 23.34
CA GLY A 13 4.33 2.53 23.48
C GLY A 13 3.45 2.22 22.26
N ASP A 14 3.67 2.95 21.16
CA ASP A 14 2.95 2.84 19.90
C ASP A 14 3.49 1.64 19.09
N PRO A 15 2.63 0.83 18.46
CA PRO A 15 3.09 -0.31 17.67
C PRO A 15 3.92 0.13 16.47
N ILE A 16 5.15 -0.40 16.37
CA ILE A 16 6.06 -0.14 15.25
C ILE A 16 5.55 -0.91 14.03
N TYR A 17 5.15 -0.17 13.00
CA TYR A 17 4.80 -0.75 11.71
C TYR A 17 6.05 -1.25 11.00
N ARG A 18 6.04 -2.51 10.55
CA ARG A 18 7.12 -3.12 9.78
C ARG A 18 6.53 -3.78 8.54
N LYS A 19 7.19 -3.59 7.40
CA LYS A 19 6.87 -4.34 6.19
C LYS A 19 7.00 -5.84 6.48
N ASN A 20 6.11 -6.63 5.91
CA ASN A 20 6.15 -8.09 6.04
C ASN A 20 7.53 -8.61 5.57
N PRO A 21 8.36 -9.20 6.46
CA PRO A 21 9.70 -9.66 6.11
C PRO A 21 9.71 -10.87 5.18
N HIS A 22 8.60 -11.61 5.12
CA HIS A 22 8.42 -12.79 4.28
C HIS A 22 7.15 -12.67 3.44
N PRO A 23 7.15 -11.78 2.42
CA PRO A 23 6.02 -11.64 1.51
C PRO A 23 5.78 -12.99 0.79
N LYS A 24 4.57 -13.53 0.93
CA LYS A 24 4.18 -14.81 0.30
C LYS A 24 3.46 -14.65 -1.03
N GLN A 25 3.06 -13.42 -1.35
CA GLN A 25 2.29 -13.09 -2.54
C GLN A 25 2.96 -11.88 -3.19
N ALA A 26 3.25 -12.00 -4.48
CA ALA A 26 3.70 -10.90 -5.31
C ALA A 26 2.67 -10.75 -6.44
N TYR A 27 2.22 -9.51 -6.67
CA TYR A 27 1.30 -9.20 -7.74
C TYR A 27 2.06 -8.47 -8.84
N ARG A 28 1.81 -8.84 -10.09
CA ARG A 28 2.29 -8.11 -11.25
C ARG A 28 1.10 -7.42 -11.89
N ILE A 29 1.19 -6.11 -12.05
CA ILE A 29 0.18 -5.31 -12.73
C ILE A 29 0.65 -5.08 -14.16
N THR A 30 -0.11 -5.56 -15.13
CA THR A 30 0.09 -5.27 -16.55
C THR A 30 -0.98 -4.27 -16.98
N MET A 31 -0.56 -3.13 -17.50
CA MET A 31 -1.43 -2.13 -18.10
C MET A 31 -1.23 -2.16 -19.62
N THR A 32 -2.32 -2.33 -20.36
CA THR A 32 -2.34 -2.28 -21.82
C THR A 32 -3.21 -1.12 -22.27
N ILE A 33 -2.68 -0.28 -23.15
CA ILE A 33 -3.41 0.85 -23.73
C ILE A 33 -3.88 0.48 -25.13
N GLU A 34 -5.18 0.44 -25.34
CA GLU A 34 -5.78 0.10 -26.63
C GLU A 34 -6.21 1.36 -27.39
N ASN A 35 -6.08 1.32 -28.72
CA ASN A 35 -6.52 2.40 -29.63
C ASN A 35 -5.95 3.79 -29.26
N ALA A 36 -4.70 3.82 -28.79
CA ALA A 36 -4.00 5.05 -28.51
C ALA A 36 -3.86 5.89 -29.80
N PRO A 37 -4.30 7.16 -29.82
CA PRO A 37 -4.13 8.03 -30.98
C PRO A 37 -2.66 8.42 -31.24
N GLY A 38 -1.75 8.08 -30.33
CA GLY A 38 -0.32 8.31 -30.40
C GLY A 38 0.42 7.77 -29.16
N PRO A 39 1.75 7.88 -29.12
CA PRO A 39 2.54 7.39 -27.99
C PRO A 39 2.32 8.21 -26.71
N PHE A 40 2.38 7.53 -25.56
CA PHE A 40 2.28 8.17 -24.24
C PHE A 40 3.64 8.64 -23.75
N GLY A 41 3.69 9.86 -23.21
CA GLY A 41 4.91 10.48 -22.68
C GLY A 41 5.30 9.98 -21.28
N PHE A 42 4.32 9.62 -20.44
CA PHE A 42 4.55 9.04 -19.12
C PHE A 42 3.33 8.23 -18.66
N VAL A 43 3.58 7.30 -17.73
CA VAL A 43 2.56 6.53 -17.00
C VAL A 43 2.94 6.61 -15.54
N ASP A 44 1.98 6.97 -14.69
CA ASP A 44 2.15 7.00 -13.24
C ASP A 44 0.99 6.25 -12.58
N GLY A 45 1.26 5.66 -11.42
CA GLY A 45 0.26 4.93 -10.68
C GLY A 45 0.68 4.61 -9.26
N ALA A 46 -0.33 4.32 -8.45
CA ALA A 46 -0.17 3.88 -7.07
C ALA A 46 -1.15 2.76 -6.78
N THR A 47 -0.74 1.84 -5.91
CA THR A 47 -1.63 0.87 -5.28
C THR A 47 -1.92 1.35 -3.86
N PHE A 48 -3.10 1.01 -3.35
CA PHE A 48 -3.54 1.43 -2.03
C PHE A 48 -3.84 0.21 -1.17
N TYR A 49 -3.36 0.23 0.07
CA TYR A 49 -3.73 -0.74 1.09
C TYR A 49 -4.74 -0.11 2.02
N GLN A 50 -5.93 -0.71 2.12
CA GLN A 50 -6.96 -0.29 3.04
C GLN A 50 -7.03 -1.23 4.24
N MET A 51 -7.00 -0.67 5.46
CA MET A 51 -7.27 -1.41 6.68
C MET A 51 -8.76 -1.76 6.75
N SER A 52 -9.09 -3.05 6.74
CA SER A 52 -10.47 -3.52 6.80
C SER A 52 -11.14 -3.29 8.17
N ASP A 53 -10.35 -3.30 9.23
CA ASP A 53 -10.74 -3.21 10.65
C ASP A 53 -10.27 -1.90 11.31
N HIS A 54 -10.04 -0.87 10.50
CA HIS A 54 -9.49 0.43 10.93
C HIS A 54 -10.13 0.99 12.20
N GLN A 55 -11.47 0.99 12.29
CA GLN A 55 -12.20 1.51 13.46
C GLN A 55 -12.00 0.69 14.74
N GLN A 56 -11.70 -0.60 14.62
CA GLN A 56 -11.50 -1.50 15.75
C GLN A 56 -10.06 -1.43 16.27
N CYS A 57 -9.10 -1.18 15.37
CA CYS A 57 -7.67 -1.14 15.68
C CYS A 57 -7.13 0.26 15.97
N THR A 58 -7.82 1.32 15.55
CA THR A 58 -7.38 2.70 15.70
C THR A 58 -8.43 3.51 16.46
N PRO A 59 -8.20 3.82 17.75
CA PRO A 59 -9.11 4.69 18.50
C PRO A 59 -9.01 6.12 17.96
N ILE A 60 -10.13 6.84 18.03
CA ILE A 60 -10.15 8.29 17.80
C ILE A 60 -9.35 8.97 18.91
N GLU A 61 -8.50 9.91 18.54
CA GLU A 61 -7.75 10.71 19.51
C GLU A 61 -8.74 11.62 20.28
N PRO A 62 -8.81 11.53 21.62
CA PRO A 62 -9.84 12.22 22.40
C PRO A 62 -9.87 13.75 22.28
N ILE A 63 -8.74 14.40 22.01
CA ILE A 63 -8.64 15.87 21.96
C ILE A 63 -8.96 16.39 20.55
N ALA A 64 -8.34 15.82 19.53
CA ALA A 64 -8.45 16.23 18.13
C ALA A 64 -9.71 15.70 17.45
N GLY A 65 -10.35 14.65 18.00
CA GLY A 65 -11.59 14.08 17.44
C GLY A 65 -11.40 13.40 16.09
N VAL A 66 -10.16 13.03 15.73
CA VAL A 66 -9.79 12.35 14.48
C VAL A 66 -9.01 11.08 14.75
N TRP A 67 -8.99 10.16 13.79
CA TRP A 67 -8.13 8.98 13.84
C TRP A 67 -6.66 9.39 13.63
N SER A 68 -5.78 8.96 14.54
CA SER A 68 -4.34 9.25 14.46
C SER A 68 -3.63 8.46 13.37
N LYS A 69 -4.23 7.36 12.88
CA LYS A 69 -3.68 6.53 11.82
C LYS A 69 -4.61 6.56 10.61
N GLN A 70 -4.02 6.68 9.43
CA GLN A 70 -4.76 6.69 8.17
C GLN A 70 -5.39 5.32 7.91
N LYS A 71 -6.60 5.32 7.33
CA LYS A 71 -7.31 4.10 6.93
C LYS A 71 -6.67 3.43 5.72
N GLU A 72 -6.02 4.23 4.90
CA GLU A 72 -5.42 3.84 3.63
C GLU A 72 -4.00 4.37 3.56
N ASP A 73 -3.11 3.58 2.96
CA ASP A 73 -1.74 4.00 2.62
C ASP A 73 -1.45 3.66 1.15
N SER A 74 -0.67 4.52 0.49
CA SER A 74 -0.34 4.40 -0.93
C SER A 74 1.08 3.88 -1.13
N VAL A 75 1.24 2.91 -2.02
CA VAL A 75 2.53 2.41 -2.46
C VAL A 75 2.70 2.73 -3.96
N PRO A 76 3.81 3.37 -4.38
CA PRO A 76 4.04 3.67 -5.79
C PRO A 76 4.03 2.41 -6.66
N ALA A 77 3.24 2.41 -7.72
CA ALA A 77 3.25 1.38 -8.75
C ALA A 77 4.16 1.85 -9.89
N VAL A 78 5.45 1.52 -9.79
CA VAL A 78 6.45 1.97 -10.76
C VAL A 78 6.31 1.18 -12.06
N PHE A 79 5.63 1.78 -13.04
CA PHE A 79 5.41 1.18 -14.35
C PHE A 79 6.66 1.27 -15.24
N LYS A 80 7.09 0.12 -15.73
CA LYS A 80 8.14 0.00 -16.76
C LYS A 80 7.49 -0.27 -18.11
N LYS A 81 7.85 0.53 -19.12
CA LYS A 81 7.44 0.31 -20.49
C LYS A 81 8.06 -0.98 -21.02
N ILE A 82 7.24 -1.88 -21.55
CA ILE A 82 7.67 -3.13 -22.19
C ILE A 82 7.64 -2.99 -23.71
N ASP A 83 6.61 -2.34 -24.24
CA ASP A 83 6.46 -1.98 -25.64
C ASP A 83 5.65 -0.68 -25.78
N GLU A 84 5.20 -0.33 -26.99
CA GLU A 84 4.50 0.94 -27.26
C GLU A 84 3.22 1.13 -26.43
N THR A 85 2.52 0.04 -26.10
CA THR A 85 1.20 0.07 -25.46
C THR A 85 1.15 -0.64 -24.11
N THR A 86 2.20 -1.38 -23.75
CA THR A 86 2.22 -2.24 -22.56
C THR A 86 3.22 -1.77 -21.52
N TYR A 87 2.75 -1.71 -20.27
CA TYR A 87 3.52 -1.31 -19.09
C TYR A 87 3.34 -2.31 -17.95
N VAL A 88 4.39 -2.55 -17.17
CA VAL A 88 4.37 -3.51 -16.06
C VAL A 88 4.88 -2.88 -14.77
N ALA A 89 4.16 -3.09 -13.66
CA ALA A 89 4.57 -2.77 -12.30
C ALA A 89 4.56 -4.02 -11.40
N THR A 90 5.38 -4.02 -10.34
CA THR A 90 5.55 -5.11 -9.36
C THR A 90 5.67 -4.56 -7.96
#